data_AF-A0A1H8LY47-F1
#
_entry.id   AF-A0A1H8LY47-F1
#
_cell.length_a   1.000
_cell.length_b   1.000
_cell.length_c   1.000
_cell.angle_alpha   90.00
_cell.angle_beta   90.00
_cell.angle_gamma   90.00
#
_symmetry.space_group_name_H-M   'P 1'
#
loop_
_entity.id
_entity.type
_entity.pdbx_description
1 polymer ?
#
loop_
_entity_poly.entity_id
_entity_poly.type
_entity_poly.pdbx_seq_one_letter_code
_entity_poly.pdbx_strand_id
1 'polypeptide(L)'
;MARIVIVSNRVPIPKSRVPAAGGLTVALRDLLIPGSMWFGWSGRLSSEPSLQPALVEARGVTYATVDLTSEAHRAFYVGFANGALWPLLHFRLGLMHYRREDYLGYLSVNQTFATALGQVLQPDDSVWAHDYHLLPLGRMLRQQGYNGPLGFFLHVPFVPPSMLEAIPVAREMVADLCAYDVVGFQTEEHARDFRDCAQRLLGAMVDGEWVRLNGRRMRAFADPIGIDAQAFAEEAERAANDKLVHRVSGSLVGRLLAVGVDRMDYSKGLPNRFEAYGRLLERYPEHRRRIHFLQICPRSREEVDEYRRLRAELDRLTGRINGRFSEFDWTPLRYSTRPAPRSTLAGLYRISRIGVVTPLRDGMNLVAKEYVAAQADDDPGVLVLSKFAGAAHELTEALIVNPFDPDAIADAMHAALSMPLDERRERHVALKAKVFRTTASAYCQRFLDALHAPALKLQAA
;
A
#
# COMPACT_ATOMS: atom_id res chain seq x y z
N MET A 1 -16.69 17.50 18.61
CA MET A 1 -15.81 16.31 18.49
C MET A 1 -14.39 16.82 18.46
N ALA A 2 -13.46 16.09 19.07
CA ALA A 2 -12.03 16.36 18.95
C ALA A 2 -11.62 16.43 17.48
N ARG A 3 -10.74 17.36 17.13
CA ARG A 3 -10.23 17.46 15.76
C ARG A 3 -9.35 16.26 15.44
N ILE A 4 -9.54 15.68 14.26
CA ILE A 4 -8.67 14.62 13.73
C ILE A 4 -7.48 15.26 13.02
N VAL A 5 -6.28 14.82 13.38
CA VAL A 5 -5.01 15.25 12.80
C VAL A 5 -4.35 14.05 12.12
N ILE A 6 -4.49 13.98 10.80
CA ILE A 6 -3.88 12.95 9.95
C ILE A 6 -2.41 13.31 9.76
N VAL A 7 -1.49 12.37 10.01
CA VAL A 7 -0.06 12.57 9.80
C VAL A 7 0.47 11.51 8.84
N SER A 8 1.05 11.92 7.72
CA SER A 8 1.68 11.00 6.78
C SER A 8 2.96 11.60 6.22
N ASN A 9 3.82 10.75 5.65
CA ASN A 9 5.07 11.23 5.05
C ASN A 9 4.84 12.37 4.06
N ARG A 10 3.83 12.27 3.17
CA ARG A 10 3.52 13.29 2.16
C ARG A 10 2.09 13.79 2.29
N VAL A 11 1.87 15.10 2.11
CA VAL A 11 0.54 15.73 2.14
C VAL A 11 0.01 15.99 0.72
N PRO A 12 -1.23 15.58 0.40
CA PRO A 12 -1.85 15.83 -0.90
C PRO A 12 -2.49 17.23 -0.95
N ILE A 13 -1.67 18.29 -1.02
CA ILE A 13 -2.17 19.67 -1.05
C ILE A 13 -3.08 19.89 -2.29
N PRO A 14 -4.31 20.39 -2.11
CA PRO A 14 -5.21 20.69 -3.23
C PRO A 14 -4.58 21.66 -4.24
N LYS A 15 -4.76 21.40 -5.54
CA LYS A 15 -4.21 22.18 -6.67
C LYS A 15 -2.68 22.13 -6.86
N SER A 16 -1.94 21.33 -6.11
CA SER A 16 -0.53 21.10 -6.43
C SER A 16 -0.39 20.37 -7.78
N ARG A 17 0.60 20.75 -8.61
CA ARG A 17 0.89 20.09 -9.90
C ARG A 17 1.45 18.68 -9.73
N VAL A 18 1.71 18.25 -8.50
CA VAL A 18 2.25 16.92 -8.22
C VAL A 18 1.09 15.98 -7.96
N PRO A 19 0.88 14.93 -8.77
CA PRO A 19 -0.20 13.99 -8.55
C PRO A 19 -0.11 13.40 -7.13
N ALA A 20 -1.21 13.47 -6.38
CA ALA A 20 -1.39 12.64 -5.20
C ALA A 20 -1.61 11.19 -5.65
N ALA A 21 -0.54 10.54 -6.11
CA ALA A 21 -0.55 9.13 -6.44
C ALA A 21 -0.38 8.35 -5.12
N GLY A 22 -1.50 8.08 -4.44
CA GLY A 22 -1.46 7.30 -3.22
C GLY A 22 -2.84 6.74 -2.87
N GLY A 23 -2.90 5.42 -2.62
CA GLY A 23 -4.10 4.79 -2.10
C GLY A 23 -4.55 5.38 -0.74
N LEU A 24 -3.62 5.95 0.02
CA LEU A 24 -3.89 6.59 1.31
C LEU A 24 -4.85 7.79 1.21
N THR A 25 -4.63 8.70 0.26
CA THR A 25 -5.51 9.87 0.07
C THR A 25 -6.93 9.46 -0.31
N VAL A 26 -7.08 8.38 -1.08
CA VAL A 26 -8.40 7.86 -1.43
C VAL A 26 -9.05 7.21 -0.21
N ALA A 27 -8.31 6.43 0.56
CA ALA A 27 -8.84 5.71 1.71
C ALA A 27 -9.22 6.62 2.89
N LEU A 28 -8.52 7.74 3.08
CA LEU A 28 -8.78 8.68 4.18
C LEU A 28 -9.69 9.86 3.78
N ARG A 29 -10.32 9.80 2.60
CA ARG A 29 -11.12 10.91 2.08
C ARG A 29 -12.22 11.36 3.05
N ASP A 30 -12.88 10.40 3.70
CA ASP A 30 -13.99 10.66 4.62
C ASP A 30 -13.56 11.40 5.90
N LEU A 31 -12.25 11.43 6.19
CA LEU A 31 -11.69 12.19 7.31
C LEU A 31 -11.36 13.64 6.94
N LEU A 32 -11.40 14.00 5.65
CA LEU A 32 -11.13 15.35 5.15
C LEU A 32 -12.38 16.24 5.22
N ILE A 33 -12.92 16.38 6.43
CA ILE A 33 -14.10 17.19 6.75
C ILE A 33 -13.69 18.54 7.37
N PRO A 34 -14.57 19.57 7.31
CA PRO A 34 -14.29 20.85 7.95
C PRO A 34 -13.86 20.70 9.41
N GLY A 35 -12.71 21.32 9.75
CA GLY A 35 -12.10 21.25 11.07
C GLY A 35 -11.01 20.18 11.22
N SER A 36 -10.81 19.27 10.26
CA SER A 36 -9.69 18.31 10.31
C SER A 36 -8.38 18.91 9.80
N MET A 37 -7.27 18.27 10.15
CA MET A 37 -5.92 18.66 9.71
C MET A 37 -5.18 17.50 9.05
N TRP A 38 -4.43 17.78 7.99
CA TRP A 38 -3.42 16.88 7.42
C TRP A 38 -2.03 17.48 7.54
N PHE A 39 -1.16 16.84 8.31
CA PHE A 39 0.24 17.21 8.51
C PHE A 39 1.24 16.28 7.79
N GLY A 40 2.36 16.84 7.30
CA GLY A 40 3.48 16.06 6.73
C GLY A 40 4.41 16.85 5.80
N TRP A 41 5.21 16.15 4.98
CA TRP A 41 6.07 16.79 3.98
C TRP A 41 5.27 17.34 2.80
N SER A 42 5.61 18.55 2.35
CA SER A 42 5.00 19.15 1.15
C SER A 42 5.40 18.45 -0.16
N GLY A 43 6.52 17.71 -0.16
CA GLY A 43 7.16 17.20 -1.37
C GLY A 43 8.21 18.15 -1.97
N ARG A 44 8.50 19.30 -1.34
CA ARG A 44 9.52 20.25 -1.78
C ARG A 44 10.79 20.14 -0.93
N LEU A 45 11.92 20.43 -1.57
CA LEU A 45 13.20 20.54 -0.89
C LEU A 45 13.53 22.01 -0.61
N SER A 46 14.12 22.29 0.55
CA SER A 46 14.56 23.61 0.99
C SER A 46 16.06 23.61 1.33
N SER A 47 16.66 24.80 1.43
CA SER A 47 18.05 24.94 1.90
C SER A 47 18.17 24.71 3.41
N GLU A 48 17.13 25.09 4.17
CA GLU A 48 17.10 25.01 5.63
C GLU A 48 15.88 24.20 6.13
N PRO A 49 15.97 23.57 7.32
CA PRO A 49 14.85 22.85 7.93
C PRO A 49 13.67 23.79 8.24
N SER A 50 12.45 23.38 7.87
CA SER A 50 11.24 24.11 8.25
C SER A 50 10.74 23.65 9.61
N LEU A 51 11.01 24.43 10.67
CA LEU A 51 10.49 24.14 12.03
C LEU A 51 9.06 24.65 12.26
N GLN A 52 8.61 25.63 11.48
CA GLN A 52 7.22 26.09 11.49
C GLN A 52 6.49 25.51 10.28
N PRO A 53 5.32 24.87 10.45
CA PRO A 53 4.56 24.36 9.32
C PRO A 53 3.91 25.50 8.53
N ALA A 54 4.00 25.43 7.20
CA ALA A 54 3.18 26.24 6.32
C ALA A 54 1.74 25.73 6.35
N LEU A 55 0.78 26.62 6.60
CA LEU A 55 -0.64 26.28 6.68
C LEU A 55 -1.37 26.70 5.40
N VAL A 56 -2.15 25.78 4.84
CA VAL A 56 -3.04 26.02 3.70
C VAL A 56 -4.43 25.54 4.06
N GLU A 57 -5.43 26.41 3.95
CA GLU A 57 -6.83 26.04 4.15
C GLU A 57 -7.50 25.71 2.81
N ALA A 58 -8.18 24.57 2.75
CA ALA A 58 -8.99 24.23 1.60
C ALA A 58 -10.20 23.39 1.99
N ARG A 59 -11.41 23.88 1.64
CA ARG A 59 -12.70 23.25 1.96
C ARG A 59 -12.90 23.01 3.48
N GLY A 60 -12.35 23.89 4.31
CA GLY A 60 -12.40 23.79 5.77
C GLY A 60 -11.40 22.80 6.38
N VAL A 61 -10.52 22.19 5.58
CA VAL A 61 -9.45 21.31 6.05
C VAL A 61 -8.13 22.09 6.07
N THR A 62 -7.41 21.99 7.19
CA THR A 62 -6.07 22.57 7.35
C THR A 62 -5.02 21.61 6.81
N TYR A 63 -4.22 22.03 5.85
CA TYR A 63 -3.04 21.30 5.38
C TYR A 63 -1.80 21.97 5.95
N ALA A 64 -1.11 21.28 6.86
CA ALA A 64 0.07 21.77 7.55
C ALA A 64 1.33 21.06 7.01
N THR A 65 2.20 21.78 6.32
CA THR A 65 3.34 21.15 5.64
C THR A 65 4.69 21.69 6.06
N VAL A 66 5.66 20.80 6.16
CA VAL A 66 7.08 21.12 6.32
C VAL A 66 7.85 20.78 5.05
N ASP A 67 8.90 21.53 4.76
CA ASP A 67 9.85 21.23 3.68
C ASP A 67 11.10 20.57 4.30
N LEU A 68 11.74 19.69 3.54
CA LEU A 68 12.94 18.95 3.97
C LEU A 68 14.17 19.47 3.24
N THR A 69 15.33 19.46 3.88
CA THR A 69 16.58 19.66 3.14
C THR A 69 16.90 18.45 2.26
N SER A 70 17.71 18.65 1.22
CA SER A 70 18.15 17.54 0.35
C SER A 70 18.88 16.45 1.14
N GLU A 71 19.68 16.83 2.14
CA GLU A 71 20.38 15.89 3.02
C GLU A 71 19.40 15.11 3.91
N ALA A 72 18.45 15.82 4.55
CA ALA A 72 17.43 15.20 5.37
C ALA A 72 16.57 14.23 4.55
N HIS A 73 16.11 14.63 3.37
CA HIS A 73 15.37 13.76 2.45
C HIS A 73 16.16 12.50 2.07
N ARG A 74 17.46 12.65 1.74
CA ARG A 74 18.31 11.50 1.41
C ARG A 74 18.43 10.54 2.59
N ALA A 75 18.78 11.02 3.79
CA ALA A 75 19.01 10.15 4.94
C ALA A 75 17.71 9.48 5.43
N PHE A 76 16.62 10.24 5.53
CA PHE A 76 15.32 9.75 6.00
C PHE A 76 14.57 8.91 4.96
N TYR A 77 14.32 9.47 3.77
CA TYR A 77 13.42 8.85 2.79
C TYR A 77 14.15 7.83 1.92
N VAL A 78 15.28 8.20 1.31
CA VAL A 78 16.04 7.29 0.43
C VAL A 78 16.79 6.23 1.26
N GLY A 79 17.50 6.66 2.31
CA GLY A 79 18.31 5.83 3.18
C GLY A 79 17.49 4.92 4.09
N PHE A 80 17.11 5.40 5.27
CA PHE A 80 16.53 4.50 6.27
C PHE A 80 15.14 3.98 5.89
N ALA A 81 14.21 4.84 5.45
CA ALA A 81 12.84 4.42 5.17
C ALA A 81 12.76 3.47 3.97
N ASN A 82 13.36 3.80 2.82
CA ASN A 82 13.24 2.98 1.61
C ASN A 82 14.43 2.04 1.36
N GLY A 83 15.61 2.32 1.92
CA GLY A 83 16.80 1.47 1.83
C GLY A 83 16.89 0.43 2.96
N ALA A 84 16.33 0.69 4.15
CA ALA A 84 16.34 -0.28 5.26
C ALA A 84 14.94 -0.82 5.60
N LEU A 85 14.00 0.04 6.01
CA LEU A 85 12.68 -0.39 6.51
C LEU A 85 11.84 -1.07 5.44
N TRP A 86 11.72 -0.47 4.24
CA TRP A 86 10.92 -1.06 3.16
C TRP A 86 11.38 -2.49 2.79
N PRO A 87 12.67 -2.75 2.48
CA PRO A 87 13.10 -4.11 2.17
C PRO A 87 12.94 -5.06 3.36
N LEU A 88 13.23 -4.63 4.59
CA LEU A 88 12.99 -5.44 5.79
C LEU A 88 11.52 -5.86 5.89
N LEU A 89 10.61 -4.89 5.91
CA LEU A 89 9.16 -5.11 6.09
C LEU A 89 8.52 -5.89 4.93
N HIS A 90 9.19 -5.99 3.77
CA HIS A 90 8.73 -6.79 2.63
C HIS A 90 9.50 -8.11 2.49
N PHE A 91 10.18 -8.59 3.55
CA PHE A 91 10.88 -9.87 3.58
C PHE A 91 12.02 -9.96 2.55
N ARG A 92 12.66 -8.82 2.25
CA ARG A 92 13.77 -8.68 1.31
C ARG A 92 15.05 -8.29 2.03
N LEU A 93 15.43 -9.04 3.06
CA LEU A 93 16.66 -8.79 3.85
C LEU A 93 17.91 -8.61 2.98
N GLY A 94 18.05 -9.36 1.89
CA GLY A 94 19.18 -9.22 0.95
C GLY A 94 19.24 -7.88 0.19
N LEU A 95 18.19 -7.06 0.26
CA LEU A 95 18.13 -5.70 -0.30
C LEU A 95 18.20 -4.62 0.79
N MET A 96 18.35 -5.01 2.06
CA MET A 96 18.39 -4.07 3.18
C MET A 96 19.76 -3.41 3.29
N HIS A 97 19.77 -2.08 3.24
CA HIS A 97 20.96 -1.25 3.41
C HIS A 97 20.83 -0.39 4.66
N TYR A 98 21.39 -0.86 5.77
CA TYR A 98 21.44 -0.10 7.01
C TYR A 98 22.71 0.74 7.11
N ARG A 99 22.54 2.04 7.35
CA ARG A 99 23.63 2.96 7.73
C ARG A 99 23.18 3.73 8.96
N ARG A 100 24.06 3.83 9.97
CA ARG A 100 23.75 4.54 11.22
C ARG A 100 23.44 6.02 10.98
N GLU A 101 24.13 6.65 10.03
CA GLU A 101 23.86 8.05 9.64
C GLU A 101 22.45 8.25 9.08
N ASP A 102 21.96 7.30 8.28
CA ASP A 102 20.60 7.36 7.72
C ASP A 102 19.56 7.18 8.82
N TYR A 103 19.80 6.30 9.79
CA TYR A 103 18.93 6.16 10.97
C TYR A 103 18.89 7.44 11.82
N LEU A 104 20.04 8.09 12.04
CA LEU A 104 20.08 9.37 12.75
C LEU A 104 19.35 10.47 11.98
N GLY A 105 19.48 10.50 10.64
CA GLY A 105 18.70 11.38 9.78
C GLY A 105 17.19 11.09 9.86
N TYR A 106 16.81 9.82 9.96
CA TYR A 106 15.41 9.40 10.13
C TYR A 106 14.81 9.88 11.45
N LEU A 107 15.56 9.76 12.55
CA LEU A 107 15.17 10.32 13.84
C LEU A 107 15.10 11.85 13.80
N SER A 108 16.08 12.51 13.16
CA SER A 108 16.12 13.97 13.04
C SER A 108 14.90 14.54 12.29
N VAL A 109 14.49 13.89 11.19
CA VAL A 109 13.28 14.28 10.45
C VAL A 109 12.02 14.05 11.29
N ASN A 110 11.89 12.90 11.96
CA ASN A 110 10.75 12.65 12.86
C ASN A 110 10.70 13.66 14.02
N GLN A 111 11.86 14.08 14.54
CA GLN A 111 11.94 15.11 15.57
C GLN A 111 11.48 16.47 15.04
N THR A 112 11.88 16.82 13.81
CA THR A 112 11.40 18.02 13.11
C THR A 112 9.88 17.98 12.93
N PHE A 113 9.34 16.84 12.53
CA PHE A 113 7.90 16.65 12.37
C PHE A 113 7.16 16.79 13.70
N ALA A 114 7.65 16.14 14.76
CA ALA A 114 7.07 16.26 16.10
C ALA A 114 7.06 17.72 16.59
N THR A 115 8.19 18.43 16.46
CA THR A 115 8.32 19.83 16.86
C THR A 115 7.39 20.77 16.06
N ALA A 116 7.29 20.59 14.75
CA ALA A 116 6.43 21.41 13.90
C ALA A 116 4.94 21.11 14.16
N LEU A 117 4.58 19.84 14.31
CA LEU A 117 3.22 19.43 14.62
C LEU A 117 2.80 19.92 16.02
N GLY A 118 3.66 19.78 17.03
CA GLY A 118 3.40 20.22 18.40
C GLY A 118 3.05 21.70 18.54
N GLN A 119 3.52 22.57 17.62
CA GLN A 119 3.17 24.00 17.60
C GLN A 119 1.72 24.27 17.18
N VAL A 120 1.08 23.33 16.48
CA VAL A 120 -0.27 23.50 15.92
C VAL A 120 -1.28 22.50 16.50
N LEU A 121 -0.85 21.59 17.37
CA LEU A 121 -1.72 20.66 18.10
C LEU A 121 -2.47 21.37 19.22
N GLN A 122 -3.72 20.94 19.41
CA GLN A 122 -4.56 21.27 20.56
C GLN A 122 -4.55 20.08 21.54
N PRO A 123 -4.75 20.31 22.85
CA PRO A 123 -4.66 19.25 23.86
C PRO A 123 -5.59 18.05 23.64
N ASP A 124 -6.74 18.28 23.01
CA ASP A 124 -7.80 17.29 22.76
C ASP A 124 -7.79 16.72 21.34
N ASP A 125 -6.87 17.15 20.46
CA ASP A 125 -6.73 16.58 19.12
C ASP A 125 -6.57 15.06 19.18
N SER A 126 -6.99 14.34 18.13
CA SER A 126 -6.62 12.95 17.93
C SER A 126 -5.65 12.84 16.77
N VAL A 127 -4.40 12.46 17.06
CA VAL A 127 -3.37 12.31 16.03
C VAL A 127 -3.39 10.89 15.49
N TRP A 128 -3.50 10.74 14.18
CA TRP A 128 -3.43 9.46 13.49
C TRP A 128 -2.26 9.46 12.50
N ALA A 129 -1.17 8.82 12.89
CA ALA A 129 0.04 8.69 12.09
C ALA A 129 -0.04 7.48 11.15
N HIS A 130 0.46 7.65 9.93
CA HIS A 130 0.41 6.62 8.90
C HIS A 130 1.79 6.26 8.37
N ASP A 131 2.06 4.96 8.45
CA ASP A 131 3.11 4.22 7.77
C ASP A 131 4.53 4.32 8.34
N TYR A 132 5.39 3.41 7.89
CA TYR A 132 6.74 3.13 8.42
C TYR A 132 7.71 4.33 8.44
N HIS A 133 7.36 5.44 7.79
CA HIS A 133 8.14 6.67 7.83
C HIS A 133 8.09 7.35 9.21
N LEU A 134 7.06 7.05 10.01
CA LEU A 134 6.70 7.83 11.19
C LEU A 134 6.71 7.00 12.49
N LEU A 135 7.44 5.88 12.55
CA LEU A 135 7.46 5.02 13.73
C LEU A 135 7.78 5.80 15.03
N PRO A 136 8.79 6.70 15.08
CA PRO A 136 9.17 7.40 16.32
C PRO A 136 8.27 8.57 16.70
N LEU A 137 7.38 9.02 15.80
CA LEU A 137 6.64 10.27 15.96
C LEU A 137 5.83 10.28 17.27
N GLY A 138 5.16 9.17 17.60
CA GLY A 138 4.35 9.07 18.81
C GLY A 138 5.17 9.25 20.08
N ARG A 139 6.34 8.57 20.18
CA ARG A 139 7.27 8.75 21.30
C ARG A 139 7.75 10.20 21.41
N MET A 140 8.10 10.82 20.29
CA MET A 140 8.61 12.20 20.28
C MET A 140 7.54 13.22 20.71
N LEU A 141 6.29 13.05 20.29
CA LEU A 141 5.16 13.87 20.78
C LEU A 141 4.94 13.69 22.28
N ARG A 142 5.00 12.45 22.79
CA ARG A 142 4.91 12.17 24.24
C ARG A 142 6.05 12.85 25.01
N GLN A 143 7.28 12.83 24.49
CA GLN A 143 8.43 13.51 25.10
C GLN A 143 8.28 15.03 25.14
N GLN A 144 7.51 15.60 24.20
CA GLN A 144 7.17 17.02 24.16
C GLN A 144 5.94 17.39 25.01
N GLY A 145 5.38 16.42 25.76
CA GLY A 145 4.28 16.66 26.70
C GLY A 145 2.87 16.55 26.10
N TYR A 146 2.74 16.12 24.84
CA TYR A 146 1.42 15.87 24.26
C TYR A 146 0.80 14.60 24.87
N ASN A 147 -0.35 14.74 25.51
CA ASN A 147 -1.07 13.66 26.21
C ASN A 147 -2.39 13.25 25.55
N GLY A 148 -2.73 13.81 24.38
CA GLY A 148 -3.94 13.45 23.65
C GLY A 148 -3.84 12.09 22.94
N PRO A 149 -4.94 11.59 22.34
CA PRO A 149 -4.97 10.32 21.62
C PRO A 149 -3.94 10.22 20.49
N LEU A 150 -3.12 9.17 20.51
CA LEU A 150 -2.12 8.83 19.48
C LEU A 150 -2.41 7.47 18.85
N GLY A 151 -2.82 7.48 17.60
CA GLY A 151 -2.97 6.31 16.75
C GLY A 151 -1.85 6.18 15.73
N PHE A 152 -1.46 4.95 15.40
CA PHE A 152 -0.59 4.63 14.28
C PHE A 152 -1.20 3.52 13.41
N PHE A 153 -1.07 3.61 12.09
CA PHE A 153 -1.42 2.50 11.20
C PHE A 153 -0.28 2.15 10.24
N LEU A 154 0.13 0.88 10.22
CA LEU A 154 1.15 0.38 9.30
C LEU A 154 0.51 -0.17 8.01
N HIS A 155 0.78 0.49 6.88
CA HIS A 155 0.16 0.11 5.60
C HIS A 155 0.89 -1.03 4.88
N VAL A 156 2.18 -1.17 5.15
CA VAL A 156 3.05 -2.26 4.68
C VAL A 156 2.93 -3.49 5.60
N PRO A 157 3.47 -4.66 5.21
CA PRO A 157 3.53 -5.80 6.12
C PRO A 157 4.35 -5.48 7.38
N PHE A 158 4.14 -6.27 8.43
CA PHE A 158 5.07 -6.38 9.56
C PHE A 158 5.79 -7.73 9.49
N VAL A 159 6.92 -7.85 10.19
CA VAL A 159 7.78 -9.03 10.14
C VAL A 159 7.86 -9.73 11.51
N PRO A 160 8.04 -11.06 11.54
CA PRO A 160 8.20 -11.79 12.78
C PRO A 160 9.53 -11.45 13.48
N PRO A 161 9.68 -11.78 14.78
CA PRO A 161 10.85 -11.41 15.57
C PRO A 161 12.19 -11.84 14.95
N SER A 162 12.25 -13.05 14.39
CA SER A 162 13.47 -13.60 13.77
C SER A 162 13.96 -12.79 12.57
N MET A 163 13.07 -12.06 11.91
CA MET A 163 13.41 -11.18 10.80
C MET A 163 13.64 -9.75 11.28
N LEU A 164 12.84 -9.26 12.23
CA LEU A 164 13.00 -7.91 12.78
C LEU A 164 14.37 -7.73 13.43
N GLU A 165 14.89 -8.74 14.13
CA GLU A 165 16.23 -8.73 14.76
C GLU A 165 17.39 -8.46 13.78
N ALA A 166 17.18 -8.59 12.47
CA ALA A 166 18.20 -8.29 11.47
C ALA A 166 18.56 -6.80 11.38
N ILE A 167 17.67 -5.89 11.78
CA ILE A 167 17.97 -4.45 11.79
C ILE A 167 18.58 -4.04 13.15
N PRO A 168 19.71 -3.32 13.19
CA PRO A 168 20.39 -2.99 14.45
C PRO A 168 19.58 -2.18 15.47
N VAL A 169 18.46 -1.59 15.05
CA VAL A 169 17.60 -0.71 15.86
C VAL A 169 16.21 -1.31 16.10
N ALA A 170 16.10 -2.65 16.01
CA ALA A 170 14.85 -3.38 16.14
C ALA A 170 14.12 -3.07 17.46
N ARG A 171 14.88 -3.02 18.57
CA ARG A 171 14.31 -2.78 19.90
C ARG A 171 13.70 -1.37 20.00
N GLU A 172 14.40 -0.38 19.46
CA GLU A 172 13.94 1.01 19.40
C GLU A 172 12.66 1.14 18.56
N MET A 173 12.60 0.49 17.39
CA MET A 173 11.43 0.53 16.51
C MET A 173 10.17 -0.03 17.17
N VAL A 174 10.29 -1.14 17.90
CA VAL A 174 9.13 -1.72 18.62
C VAL A 174 8.74 -0.83 19.79
N ALA A 175 9.71 -0.23 20.49
CA ALA A 175 9.45 0.68 21.59
C ALA A 175 8.76 1.97 21.12
N ASP A 176 9.15 2.47 19.94
CA ASP A 176 8.52 3.62 19.27
C ASP A 176 7.03 3.35 18.99
N LEU A 177 6.69 2.18 18.45
CA LEU A 177 5.29 1.77 18.24
C LEU A 177 4.51 1.59 19.55
N CYS A 178 5.17 1.11 20.61
CA CYS A 178 4.56 0.98 21.94
C CYS A 178 4.27 2.34 22.62
N ALA A 179 4.72 3.47 22.04
CA ALA A 179 4.43 4.81 22.55
C ALA A 179 3.07 5.38 22.07
N TYR A 180 2.45 4.75 21.07
CA TYR A 180 1.08 5.03 20.64
C TYR A 180 0.06 4.35 21.55
N ASP A 181 -1.16 4.88 21.60
CA ASP A 181 -2.27 4.28 22.34
C ASP A 181 -2.90 3.12 21.54
N VAL A 182 -2.95 3.28 20.22
CA VAL A 182 -3.47 2.28 19.27
C VAL A 182 -2.54 2.14 18.07
N VAL A 183 -2.20 0.90 17.72
CA VAL A 183 -1.45 0.54 16.52
C VAL A 183 -2.26 -0.45 15.70
N GLY A 184 -2.61 -0.08 14.47
CA GLY A 184 -3.32 -0.93 13.53
C GLY A 184 -2.40 -1.51 12.46
N PHE A 185 -2.72 -2.73 12.03
CA PHE A 185 -2.04 -3.46 10.97
C PHE A 185 -3.03 -3.97 9.94
N GLN A 186 -2.54 -4.28 8.73
CA GLN A 186 -3.41 -4.77 7.65
C GLN A 186 -4.01 -6.16 7.90
N THR A 187 -3.32 -7.03 8.63
CA THR A 187 -3.73 -8.43 8.86
C THR A 187 -3.45 -8.85 10.29
N GLU A 188 -4.14 -9.89 10.74
CA GLU A 188 -3.90 -10.46 12.08
C GLU A 188 -2.53 -11.13 12.21
N GLU A 189 -1.95 -11.62 11.10
CA GLU A 189 -0.56 -12.09 11.06
C GLU A 189 0.39 -10.94 11.44
N HIS A 190 0.28 -9.78 10.77
CA HIS A 190 1.15 -8.64 11.04
C HIS A 190 0.97 -8.09 12.46
N ALA A 191 -0.27 -8.04 12.96
CA ALA A 191 -0.54 -7.60 14.33
C ALA A 191 0.05 -8.55 15.38
N ARG A 192 -0.07 -9.87 15.16
CA ARG A 192 0.55 -10.89 16.01
C ARG A 192 2.06 -10.80 16.00
N ASP A 193 2.68 -10.70 14.82
CA ASP A 193 4.13 -10.56 14.69
C ASP A 193 4.67 -9.35 15.48
N PHE A 194 3.95 -8.24 15.48
CA PHE A 194 4.29 -7.09 16.32
C PHE A 194 4.21 -7.38 17.81
N ARG A 195 3.13 -8.03 18.26
CA ARG A 195 2.96 -8.40 19.68
C ARG A 195 4.05 -9.38 20.13
N ASP A 196 4.40 -10.34 19.29
CA ASP A 196 5.51 -11.27 19.52
C ASP A 196 6.85 -10.53 19.60
N CYS A 197 7.07 -9.54 18.73
CA CYS A 197 8.25 -8.68 18.80
C CYS A 197 8.28 -7.85 20.08
N ALA A 198 7.16 -7.28 20.52
CA ALA A 198 7.07 -6.52 21.76
C ALA A 198 7.37 -7.40 22.99
N GLN A 199 6.83 -8.62 23.02
CA GLN A 199 7.11 -9.57 24.08
C GLN A 199 8.59 -9.98 24.09
N ARG A 200 9.12 -10.43 22.95
CA ARG A 200 10.49 -10.96 22.84
C ARG A 200 11.57 -9.90 23.00
N LEU A 201 11.41 -8.75 22.33
CA LEU A 201 12.45 -7.72 22.29
C LEU A 201 12.39 -6.75 23.45
N LEU A 202 11.21 -6.53 24.06
CA LEU A 202 11.03 -5.53 25.13
C LEU A 202 10.61 -6.13 26.46
N GLY A 203 10.22 -7.42 26.51
CA GLY A 203 9.63 -8.01 27.71
C GLY A 203 8.22 -7.48 28.00
N ALA A 204 7.50 -7.00 26.98
CA ALA A 204 6.14 -6.50 27.15
C ALA A 204 5.19 -7.65 27.52
N MET A 205 4.20 -7.37 28.37
CA MET A 205 3.11 -8.31 28.64
C MET A 205 2.06 -8.18 27.55
N VAL A 206 1.68 -9.30 26.93
CA VAL A 206 0.67 -9.36 25.86
C VAL A 206 -0.54 -10.13 26.36
N ASP A 207 -1.73 -9.53 26.21
CA ASP A 207 -3.02 -10.14 26.53
C ASP A 207 -4.02 -9.85 25.40
N GLY A 208 -4.25 -10.85 24.54
CA GLY A 208 -5.00 -10.68 23.30
C GLY A 208 -4.38 -9.59 22.42
N GLU A 209 -5.15 -8.55 22.12
CA GLU A 209 -4.70 -7.39 21.34
C GLU A 209 -3.97 -6.33 22.19
N TRP A 210 -3.87 -6.50 23.51
CA TRP A 210 -3.30 -5.50 24.39
C TRP A 210 -1.84 -5.78 24.70
N VAL A 211 -1.01 -4.73 24.62
CA VAL A 211 0.41 -4.77 24.99
C VAL A 211 0.64 -3.82 26.16
N ARG A 212 1.34 -4.28 27.20
CA ARG A 212 1.72 -3.49 28.37
C ARG A 212 3.24 -3.41 28.49
N LEU A 213 3.76 -2.19 28.55
CA LEU A 213 5.18 -1.89 28.66
C LEU A 213 5.39 -0.66 29.55
N ASN A 214 6.23 -0.77 30.59
CA ASN A 214 6.57 0.33 31.50
C ASN A 214 5.34 1.07 32.06
N GLY A 215 4.33 0.33 32.50
CA GLY A 215 3.09 0.89 33.07
C GLY A 215 2.11 1.48 32.04
N ARG A 216 2.49 1.61 30.77
CA ARG A 216 1.60 2.00 29.67
C ARG A 216 0.94 0.77 29.06
N ARG A 217 -0.30 0.95 28.59
CA ARG A 217 -1.08 -0.06 27.87
C ARG A 217 -1.46 0.52 26.51
N MET A 218 -1.29 -0.27 25.47
CA MET A 218 -1.69 0.07 24.10
C MET A 218 -2.41 -1.11 23.45
N ARG A 219 -3.17 -0.85 22.38
CA ARG A 219 -3.86 -1.87 21.60
C ARG A 219 -3.16 -2.06 20.25
N ALA A 220 -2.87 -3.31 19.89
CA ALA A 220 -2.29 -3.72 18.61
C ALA A 220 -3.20 -4.74 17.91
N PHE A 221 -3.88 -4.31 16.86
CA PHE A 221 -4.94 -5.09 16.22
C PHE A 221 -4.92 -5.01 14.68
N ALA A 222 -5.63 -5.92 14.03
CA ALA A 222 -5.82 -5.91 12.59
C ALA A 222 -7.01 -5.05 12.18
N ASP A 223 -6.80 -4.14 11.24
CA ASP A 223 -7.84 -3.32 10.63
C ASP A 223 -7.60 -3.19 9.11
N PRO A 224 -8.03 -4.19 8.32
CA PRO A 224 -7.72 -4.25 6.90
C PRO A 224 -8.33 -3.06 6.15
N ILE A 225 -7.47 -2.33 5.43
CA ILE A 225 -7.91 -1.18 4.65
C ILE A 225 -8.80 -1.61 3.46
N GLY A 226 -9.86 -0.84 3.24
CA GLY A 226 -10.82 -1.04 2.16
C GLY A 226 -10.70 -0.04 1.02
N ILE A 227 -11.65 -0.11 0.08
CA ILE A 227 -11.87 0.93 -0.94
C ILE A 227 -13.30 1.47 -0.86
N ASP A 228 -13.56 2.61 -1.48
CA ASP A 228 -14.91 2.99 -1.86
C ASP A 228 -15.31 2.18 -3.12
N ALA A 229 -15.81 0.96 -2.87
CA ALA A 229 -16.07 -0.03 -3.91
C ALA A 229 -17.23 0.38 -4.82
N GLN A 230 -18.28 0.98 -4.25
CA GLN A 230 -19.45 1.45 -4.99
C GLN A 230 -19.07 2.56 -5.95
N ALA A 231 -18.39 3.62 -5.47
CA ALA A 231 -17.98 4.71 -6.36
C ALA A 231 -16.97 4.25 -7.42
N PHE A 232 -16.14 3.25 -7.12
CA PHE A 232 -15.21 2.70 -8.09
C PHE A 232 -15.90 1.87 -9.18
N ALA A 233 -16.93 1.09 -8.83
CA ALA A 233 -17.74 0.35 -9.79
C ALA A 233 -18.46 1.29 -10.77
N GLU A 234 -19.07 2.36 -10.26
CA GLU A 234 -19.73 3.40 -11.06
C GLU A 234 -18.75 4.15 -11.97
N GLU A 235 -17.53 4.43 -11.47
CA GLU A 235 -16.47 5.01 -12.29
C GLU A 235 -16.02 4.05 -13.39
N ALA A 236 -15.89 2.75 -13.10
CA ALA A 236 -15.51 1.74 -14.08
C ALA A 236 -16.53 1.63 -15.22
N GLU A 237 -17.82 1.69 -14.89
CA GLU A 237 -18.92 1.71 -15.87
C GLU A 237 -18.85 2.93 -16.79
N ARG A 238 -18.66 4.13 -16.22
CA ARG A 238 -18.50 5.36 -16.99
C ARG A 238 -17.23 5.33 -17.85
N ALA A 239 -16.11 4.88 -17.26
CA ALA A 239 -14.80 4.89 -17.89
C ALA A 239 -14.65 3.83 -19.00
N ALA A 240 -15.50 2.79 -19.04
CA ALA A 240 -15.56 1.87 -20.18
C ALA A 240 -15.82 2.60 -21.51
N ASN A 241 -16.49 3.76 -21.45
CA ASN A 241 -16.75 4.62 -22.60
C ASN A 241 -15.77 5.78 -22.78
N ASP A 242 -14.71 5.86 -21.96
CA ASP A 242 -13.68 6.86 -22.13
C ASP A 242 -12.89 6.64 -23.43
N LYS A 243 -12.51 7.73 -24.10
CA LYS A 243 -11.81 7.71 -25.41
C LYS A 243 -10.53 6.88 -25.36
N LEU A 244 -9.80 6.91 -24.24
CA LEU A 244 -8.58 6.13 -24.09
C LEU A 244 -8.88 4.63 -23.95
N VAL A 245 -9.87 4.27 -23.13
CA VAL A 245 -10.26 2.87 -22.90
C VAL A 245 -10.82 2.27 -24.20
N HIS A 246 -11.64 3.02 -24.94
CA HIS A 246 -12.12 2.63 -26.27
C HIS A 246 -10.98 2.41 -27.27
N ARG A 247 -9.97 3.30 -27.31
CA ARG A 247 -8.79 3.10 -28.17
C ARG A 247 -7.99 1.85 -27.78
N VAL A 248 -7.84 1.59 -26.48
CA VAL A 248 -7.18 0.36 -26.02
C VAL A 248 -8.00 -0.85 -26.46
N SER A 249 -9.30 -0.88 -26.20
CA SER A 249 -10.21 -1.95 -26.61
C SER A 249 -10.15 -2.21 -28.12
N GLY A 250 -10.25 -1.17 -28.96
CA GLY A 250 -10.11 -1.29 -30.41
C GLY A 250 -8.76 -1.86 -30.85
N SER A 251 -7.67 -1.50 -30.15
CA SER A 251 -6.34 -2.04 -30.42
C SER A 251 -6.14 -3.51 -30.03
N LEU A 252 -7.09 -4.12 -29.31
CA LEU A 252 -7.06 -5.55 -29.00
C LEU A 252 -7.53 -6.39 -30.19
N VAL A 253 -8.29 -5.81 -31.14
CA VAL A 253 -8.82 -6.51 -32.33
C VAL A 253 -9.56 -7.79 -31.93
N GLY A 254 -10.46 -7.68 -30.94
CA GLY A 254 -11.26 -8.80 -30.43
C GLY A 254 -10.50 -9.78 -29.52
N ARG A 255 -9.23 -9.55 -29.22
CA ARG A 255 -8.43 -10.38 -28.30
C ARG A 255 -8.72 -10.04 -26.85
N LEU A 256 -8.55 -11.02 -25.97
CA LEU A 256 -8.68 -10.87 -24.53
C LEU A 256 -7.56 -9.98 -23.97
N LEU A 257 -7.79 -9.44 -22.78
CA LEU A 257 -6.82 -8.60 -22.05
C LEU A 257 -6.58 -9.17 -20.65
N ALA A 258 -5.33 -9.47 -20.33
CA ALA A 258 -4.85 -9.53 -18.95
C ALA A 258 -4.30 -8.16 -18.55
N VAL A 259 -4.45 -7.77 -17.29
CA VAL A 259 -3.96 -6.49 -16.78
C VAL A 259 -3.22 -6.65 -15.46
N GLY A 260 -2.09 -5.97 -15.35
CA GLY A 260 -1.30 -5.84 -14.12
C GLY A 260 -1.00 -4.37 -13.90
N VAL A 261 -1.23 -3.87 -12.68
CA VAL A 261 -1.03 -2.46 -12.35
C VAL A 261 -0.35 -2.36 -11.00
N ASP A 262 0.88 -1.86 -11.01
CA ASP A 262 1.70 -1.76 -9.81
C ASP A 262 2.66 -0.58 -9.94
N ARG A 263 3.18 -0.08 -8.83
CA ARG A 263 4.41 0.73 -8.92
C ARG A 263 5.57 -0.18 -9.32
N MET A 264 6.56 0.36 -10.01
CA MET A 264 7.81 -0.35 -10.25
C MET A 264 8.54 -0.54 -8.92
N ASP A 265 8.33 -1.69 -8.29
CA ASP A 265 8.80 -1.99 -6.94
C ASP A 265 9.08 -3.50 -6.82
N TYR A 266 10.20 -3.86 -6.20
CA TYR A 266 10.65 -5.24 -6.13
C TYR A 266 9.76 -6.13 -5.24
N SER A 267 8.88 -5.53 -4.43
CA SER A 267 7.84 -6.27 -3.68
C SER A 267 6.76 -6.85 -4.60
N LYS A 268 6.62 -6.36 -5.84
CA LYS A 268 5.47 -6.64 -6.71
C LYS A 268 5.60 -7.88 -7.58
N GLY A 269 6.73 -8.59 -7.50
CA GLY A 269 6.94 -9.86 -8.22
C GLY A 269 6.85 -9.71 -9.73
N LEU A 270 7.15 -8.52 -10.27
CA LEU A 270 7.01 -8.21 -11.69
C LEU A 270 7.86 -9.11 -12.60
N PRO A 271 9.12 -9.46 -12.25
CA PRO A 271 9.89 -10.43 -13.03
C PRO A 271 9.18 -11.79 -13.12
N ASN A 272 8.80 -12.37 -11.97
CA ASN A 272 8.08 -13.64 -11.89
C ASN A 272 6.78 -13.62 -12.71
N ARG A 273 6.05 -12.50 -12.66
CA ARG A 273 4.81 -12.31 -13.43
C ARG A 273 5.05 -12.28 -14.94
N PHE A 274 6.10 -11.61 -15.39
CA PHE A 274 6.46 -11.57 -16.82
C PHE A 274 6.90 -12.95 -17.29
N GLU A 275 7.70 -13.65 -16.49
CA GLU A 275 8.09 -15.03 -16.78
C GLU A 275 6.90 -15.98 -16.84
N ALA A 276 5.94 -15.84 -15.92
CA ALA A 276 4.71 -16.60 -15.94
C ALA A 276 3.91 -16.37 -17.22
N TYR A 277 3.80 -15.14 -17.70
CA TYR A 277 3.14 -14.87 -18.98
C TYR A 277 3.89 -15.48 -20.17
N GLY A 278 5.23 -15.46 -20.15
CA GLY A 278 6.03 -16.18 -21.14
C GLY A 278 5.76 -17.70 -21.11
N ARG A 279 5.66 -18.29 -19.91
CA ARG A 279 5.36 -19.72 -19.70
C ARG A 279 3.94 -20.08 -20.13
N LEU A 280 2.96 -19.21 -19.89
CA LEU A 280 1.59 -19.37 -20.40
C LEU A 280 1.60 -19.55 -21.92
N LEU A 281 2.27 -18.64 -22.64
CA LEU A 281 2.34 -18.71 -24.10
C LEU A 281 3.14 -19.92 -24.60
N GLU A 282 4.12 -20.39 -23.84
CA GLU A 282 4.91 -21.57 -24.18
C GLU A 282 4.11 -22.87 -23.99
N ARG A 283 3.54 -23.06 -22.79
CA ARG A 283 2.87 -24.29 -22.35
C ARG A 283 1.45 -24.44 -22.88
N TYR A 284 0.77 -23.32 -23.17
CA TYR A 284 -0.61 -23.28 -23.66
C TYR A 284 -0.69 -22.49 -24.98
N PRO A 285 -0.22 -23.08 -26.11
CA PRO A 285 -0.17 -22.40 -27.40
C PRO A 285 -1.52 -21.90 -27.91
N GLU A 286 -2.64 -22.46 -27.44
CA GLU A 286 -4.00 -22.04 -27.77
C GLU A 286 -4.30 -20.59 -27.38
N HIS A 287 -3.55 -20.01 -26.44
CA HIS A 287 -3.68 -18.61 -26.02
C HIS A 287 -2.86 -17.64 -26.87
N ARG A 288 -1.92 -18.14 -27.69
CA ARG A 288 -1.13 -17.29 -28.60
C ARG A 288 -2.06 -16.57 -29.56
N ARG A 289 -1.81 -15.27 -29.77
CA ARG A 289 -2.64 -14.38 -30.61
C ARG A 289 -4.09 -14.22 -30.18
N ARG A 290 -4.48 -14.76 -29.00
CA ARG A 290 -5.83 -14.61 -28.42
C ARG A 290 -5.88 -13.67 -27.22
N ILE A 291 -4.73 -13.35 -26.62
CA ILE A 291 -4.63 -12.47 -25.45
C ILE A 291 -3.50 -11.45 -25.60
N HIS A 292 -3.70 -10.26 -25.04
CA HIS A 292 -2.65 -9.31 -24.69
C HIS A 292 -2.49 -9.25 -23.18
N PHE A 293 -1.27 -9.08 -22.69
CA PHE A 293 -1.01 -8.70 -21.31
C PHE A 293 -0.55 -7.25 -21.25
N LEU A 294 -1.32 -6.39 -20.58
CA LEU A 294 -0.97 -4.99 -20.32
C LEU A 294 -0.45 -4.84 -18.89
N GLN A 295 0.84 -4.55 -18.73
CA GLN A 295 1.42 -4.12 -17.47
C GLN A 295 1.56 -2.59 -17.45
N ILE A 296 0.87 -1.93 -16.54
CA ILE A 296 1.08 -0.52 -16.20
C ILE A 296 1.95 -0.47 -14.96
N CYS A 297 3.10 0.19 -15.07
CA CYS A 297 4.16 0.17 -14.08
C CYS A 297 4.83 1.54 -13.95
N PRO A 298 4.14 2.58 -13.42
CA PRO A 298 4.73 3.88 -13.20
C PRO A 298 6.04 3.78 -12.43
N ARG A 299 7.02 4.55 -12.90
CA ARG A 299 8.33 4.70 -12.25
C ARG A 299 8.16 5.17 -10.81
N SER A 300 8.98 4.64 -9.92
CA SER A 300 8.97 4.94 -8.49
C SER A 300 10.39 4.91 -7.97
N ARG A 301 10.77 5.88 -7.12
CA ARG A 301 12.04 5.88 -6.36
C ARG A 301 13.29 5.63 -7.22
N GLU A 302 13.41 6.34 -8.34
CA GLU A 302 14.53 6.14 -9.30
C GLU A 302 15.92 6.47 -8.72
N GLU A 303 15.97 7.15 -7.56
CA GLU A 303 17.20 7.44 -6.81
C GLU A 303 17.76 6.20 -6.07
N VAL A 304 17.00 5.11 -5.98
CA VAL A 304 17.39 3.87 -5.30
C VAL A 304 17.86 2.82 -6.32
N ASP A 305 19.04 2.24 -6.10
CA ASP A 305 19.73 1.35 -7.06
C ASP A 305 18.93 0.10 -7.43
N GLU A 306 18.24 -0.49 -6.46
CA GLU A 306 17.41 -1.69 -6.64
C GLU A 306 16.28 -1.44 -7.65
N TYR A 307 15.73 -0.23 -7.69
CA TYR A 307 14.66 0.15 -8.62
C TYR A 307 15.21 0.29 -10.05
N ARG A 308 16.43 0.80 -10.21
CA ARG A 308 17.11 0.87 -11.51
C ARG A 308 17.42 -0.52 -12.06
N ARG A 309 17.89 -1.45 -11.20
CA ARG A 309 18.14 -2.85 -11.56
C ARG A 309 16.87 -3.57 -11.97
N LEU A 310 15.79 -3.43 -11.19
CA LEU A 310 14.48 -3.99 -11.51
C LEU A 310 14.00 -3.51 -12.88
N ARG A 311 14.13 -2.21 -13.17
CA ARG A 311 13.74 -1.66 -14.48
C ARG A 311 14.48 -2.34 -15.63
N ALA A 312 15.81 -2.44 -15.54
CA ALA A 312 16.62 -3.07 -16.57
C ALA A 312 16.22 -4.54 -16.78
N GLU A 313 15.88 -5.25 -15.70
CA GLU A 313 15.38 -6.62 -15.77
C GLU A 313 14.02 -6.70 -16.48
N LEU A 314 13.06 -5.82 -16.16
CA LEU A 314 11.74 -5.78 -16.80
C LEU A 314 11.83 -5.42 -18.29
N ASP A 315 12.71 -4.48 -18.65
CA ASP A 315 12.96 -4.10 -20.05
C ASP A 315 13.52 -5.30 -20.83
N ARG A 316 14.49 -6.03 -20.26
CA ARG A 316 15.05 -7.26 -20.83
C ARG A 316 14.00 -8.37 -20.98
N LEU A 317 13.19 -8.62 -19.94
CA LEU A 317 12.15 -9.64 -19.96
C LEU A 317 11.08 -9.32 -21.00
N THR A 318 10.67 -8.06 -21.10
CA THR A 318 9.72 -7.58 -22.12
C THR A 318 10.27 -7.83 -23.52
N GLY A 319 11.52 -7.44 -23.78
CA GLY A 319 12.18 -7.68 -25.05
C GLY A 319 12.30 -9.17 -25.41
N ARG A 320 12.68 -10.01 -24.44
CA ARG A 320 12.77 -11.47 -24.61
C ARG A 320 11.42 -12.10 -24.98
N ILE A 321 10.36 -11.78 -24.23
CA ILE A 321 9.02 -12.36 -24.43
C ILE A 321 8.45 -11.88 -25.77
N ASN A 322 8.50 -10.57 -26.03
CA ASN A 322 7.99 -10.04 -27.29
C ASN A 322 8.82 -10.54 -28.48
N GLY A 323 10.15 -10.60 -28.37
CA GLY A 323 11.00 -11.12 -29.45
C GLY A 323 10.72 -12.59 -29.80
N ARG A 324 10.28 -13.39 -28.83
CA ARG A 324 9.94 -14.81 -29.04
C ARG A 324 8.55 -15.03 -29.62
N PHE A 325 7.57 -14.21 -29.24
CA PHE A 325 6.14 -14.50 -29.50
C PHE A 325 5.41 -13.46 -30.34
N SER A 326 6.01 -12.29 -30.62
CA SER A 326 5.31 -11.27 -31.42
C SER A 326 5.11 -11.72 -32.86
N GLU A 327 4.02 -11.25 -33.44
CA GLU A 327 3.69 -11.36 -34.86
C GLU A 327 3.48 -9.95 -35.43
N PHE A 328 3.37 -9.82 -36.75
CA PHE A 328 3.13 -8.52 -37.41
C PHE A 328 1.93 -7.75 -36.85
N ASP A 329 0.90 -8.47 -36.37
CA ASP A 329 -0.35 -7.91 -35.86
C ASP A 329 -0.56 -8.13 -34.35
N TRP A 330 0.45 -8.64 -33.64
CA TRP A 330 0.31 -9.03 -32.23
C TRP A 330 1.58 -8.78 -31.41
N THR A 331 1.51 -7.84 -30.48
CA THR A 331 2.50 -7.68 -29.40
C THR A 331 1.94 -8.29 -28.11
N PRO A 332 2.47 -9.43 -27.63
CA PRO A 332 1.88 -10.18 -26.53
C PRO A 332 1.95 -9.44 -25.20
N LEU A 333 3.10 -8.84 -24.85
CA LEU A 333 3.30 -8.12 -23.59
C LEU A 333 3.47 -6.62 -23.85
N ARG A 334 2.45 -5.84 -23.46
CA ARG A 334 2.45 -4.38 -23.53
C ARG A 334 2.85 -3.82 -22.17
N TYR A 335 4.01 -3.20 -22.08
CA TYR A 335 4.57 -2.67 -20.84
C TYR A 335 4.68 -1.14 -20.90
N SER A 336 4.00 -0.45 -19.99
CA SER A 336 3.96 1.01 -19.90
C SER A 336 4.55 1.49 -18.58
N THR A 337 5.54 2.39 -18.64
CA THR A 337 6.15 3.02 -17.46
C THR A 337 5.50 4.35 -17.06
N ARG A 338 4.40 4.72 -17.71
CA ARG A 338 3.68 5.98 -17.46
C ARG A 338 2.55 5.75 -16.46
N PRO A 339 2.30 6.70 -15.54
CA PRO A 339 1.11 6.65 -14.71
C PRO A 339 -0.15 6.77 -15.59
N ALA A 340 -1.21 6.09 -15.18
CA ALA A 340 -2.54 6.23 -15.76
C ALA A 340 -3.48 6.84 -14.71
N PRO A 341 -4.41 7.73 -15.10
CA PRO A 341 -5.46 8.20 -14.20
C PRO A 341 -6.26 7.03 -13.63
N ARG A 342 -6.67 7.15 -12.37
CA ARG A 342 -7.44 6.10 -11.68
C ARG A 342 -8.75 5.73 -12.40
N SER A 343 -9.42 6.70 -13.04
CA SER A 343 -10.60 6.47 -13.88
C SER A 343 -10.28 5.59 -15.09
N THR A 344 -9.19 5.89 -15.81
CA THR A 344 -8.71 5.05 -16.92
C THR A 344 -8.40 3.64 -16.44
N LEU A 345 -7.76 3.48 -15.28
CA LEU A 345 -7.49 2.16 -14.69
C LEU A 345 -8.77 1.38 -14.42
N ALA A 346 -9.81 2.04 -13.87
CA ALA A 346 -11.11 1.42 -13.62
C ALA A 346 -11.73 0.86 -14.90
N GLY A 347 -11.72 1.63 -16.00
CA GLY A 347 -12.19 1.17 -17.31
C GLY A 347 -11.35 0.03 -17.88
N LEU A 348 -10.02 0.08 -17.75
CA LEU A 348 -9.13 -1.01 -18.17
C LEU A 348 -9.36 -2.30 -17.39
N TYR A 349 -9.60 -2.22 -16.07
CA TYR A 349 -9.96 -3.37 -15.26
C TYR A 349 -11.26 -4.00 -15.75
N ARG A 350 -12.29 -3.16 -16.01
CA ARG A 350 -13.60 -3.62 -16.44
C ARG A 350 -13.59 -4.38 -17.77
N ILE A 351 -12.77 -3.95 -18.74
CA ILE A 351 -12.68 -4.62 -20.05
C ILE A 351 -11.73 -5.83 -20.07
N SER A 352 -11.03 -6.09 -18.96
CA SER A 352 -9.99 -7.12 -18.91
C SER A 352 -10.52 -8.45 -18.38
N ARG A 353 -10.11 -9.55 -19.01
CA ARG A 353 -10.50 -10.91 -18.65
C ARG A 353 -9.78 -11.42 -17.40
N ILE A 354 -8.57 -10.93 -17.13
CA ILE A 354 -7.77 -11.36 -15.98
C ILE A 354 -7.09 -10.16 -15.30
N GLY A 355 -7.23 -10.06 -13.99
CA GLY A 355 -6.42 -9.20 -13.14
C GLY A 355 -5.27 -10.01 -12.54
N VAL A 356 -4.03 -9.66 -12.86
CA VAL A 356 -2.84 -10.40 -12.42
C VAL A 356 -2.12 -9.64 -11.31
N VAL A 357 -2.43 -9.98 -10.07
CA VAL A 357 -1.95 -9.29 -8.87
C VAL A 357 -1.07 -10.23 -8.05
N THR A 358 0.20 -10.32 -8.42
CA THR A 358 1.13 -11.35 -7.89
C THR A 358 2.33 -10.77 -7.11
N PRO A 359 2.13 -9.89 -6.11
CA PRO A 359 3.25 -9.38 -5.31
C PRO A 359 3.92 -10.50 -4.50
N LEU A 360 5.23 -10.40 -4.32
CA LEU A 360 6.02 -11.29 -3.44
C LEU A 360 5.67 -11.07 -1.97
N ARG A 361 5.39 -9.81 -1.58
CA ARG A 361 4.78 -9.44 -0.30
C ARG A 361 4.07 -8.10 -0.46
N ASP A 362 2.88 -7.97 0.11
CA ASP A 362 2.12 -6.71 0.09
C ASP A 362 1.27 -6.61 1.34
N GLY A 363 1.22 -5.42 1.96
CA GLY A 363 0.45 -5.21 3.18
C GLY A 363 -1.04 -5.48 2.96
N MET A 364 -1.57 -5.07 1.81
CA MET A 364 -2.97 -5.33 1.44
C MET A 364 -3.13 -5.59 -0.07
N ASN A 365 -2.68 -4.65 -0.90
CA ASN A 365 -2.94 -4.56 -2.34
C ASN A 365 -4.38 -4.12 -2.70
N LEU A 366 -4.59 -2.80 -2.81
CA LEU A 366 -5.88 -2.24 -3.21
C LEU A 366 -6.22 -2.48 -4.69
N VAL A 367 -5.24 -2.76 -5.55
CA VAL A 367 -5.49 -3.05 -6.98
C VAL A 367 -6.32 -4.33 -7.13
N ALA A 368 -6.12 -5.33 -6.26
CA ALA A 368 -6.97 -6.51 -6.23
C ALA A 368 -8.45 -6.17 -5.93
N LYS A 369 -8.68 -5.34 -4.90
CA LYS A 369 -10.04 -4.91 -4.52
C LYS A 369 -10.68 -4.04 -5.62
N GLU A 370 -9.91 -3.13 -6.21
CA GLU A 370 -10.35 -2.29 -7.34
C GLU A 370 -10.69 -3.14 -8.57
N TYR A 371 -9.87 -4.14 -8.90
CA TYR A 371 -10.13 -5.04 -10.03
C TYR A 371 -11.49 -5.73 -9.89
N VAL A 372 -11.78 -6.32 -8.72
CA VAL A 372 -13.07 -6.96 -8.41
C VAL A 372 -14.21 -5.97 -8.51
N ALA A 373 -14.07 -4.78 -7.90
CA ALA A 373 -15.12 -3.76 -7.91
C ALA A 373 -15.43 -3.24 -9.33
N ALA A 374 -14.47 -3.25 -10.26
CA ALA A 374 -14.67 -2.78 -11.62
C ALA A 374 -15.42 -3.76 -12.54
N GLN A 375 -15.48 -5.06 -12.20
CA GLN A 375 -16.04 -6.09 -13.08
C GLN A 375 -17.55 -5.93 -13.25
N ALA A 376 -18.04 -6.31 -14.44
CA ALA A 376 -19.47 -6.41 -14.71
C ALA A 376 -20.03 -7.73 -14.13
N ASP A 377 -21.26 -7.72 -13.64
CA ASP A 377 -21.87 -8.90 -13.02
C ASP A 377 -22.26 -9.98 -14.06
N ASP A 378 -22.54 -9.57 -15.30
CA ASP A 378 -22.98 -10.45 -16.38
C ASP A 378 -21.82 -11.15 -17.10
N ASP A 379 -20.63 -10.55 -17.19
CA ASP A 379 -19.44 -11.20 -17.76
C ASP A 379 -18.13 -10.81 -17.03
N PRO A 380 -17.96 -11.18 -15.75
CA PRO A 380 -16.82 -10.75 -14.95
C PRO A 380 -15.50 -11.42 -15.39
N GLY A 381 -14.39 -10.69 -15.29
CA GLY A 381 -13.05 -11.28 -15.36
C GLY A 381 -12.69 -12.09 -14.11
N VAL A 382 -11.48 -12.64 -14.10
CA VAL A 382 -10.96 -13.48 -13.01
C VAL A 382 -9.74 -12.83 -12.36
N LEU A 383 -9.71 -12.82 -11.03
CA LEU A 383 -8.57 -12.33 -10.27
C LEU A 383 -7.57 -13.47 -10.00
N VAL A 384 -6.33 -13.32 -10.44
CA VAL A 384 -5.18 -14.13 -10.02
C VAL A 384 -4.43 -13.35 -8.94
N LEU A 385 -4.35 -13.91 -7.73
CA LEU A 385 -3.89 -13.18 -6.54
C LEU A 385 -2.78 -13.94 -5.79
N SER A 386 -1.69 -13.25 -5.47
CA SER A 386 -0.66 -13.80 -4.60
C SER A 386 -1.20 -14.09 -3.20
N LYS A 387 -0.88 -15.27 -2.65
CA LYS A 387 -1.14 -15.59 -1.24
C LYS A 387 -0.43 -14.68 -0.23
N PHE A 388 0.55 -13.88 -0.68
CA PHE A 388 1.33 -12.96 0.15
C PHE A 388 0.82 -11.51 0.08
N ALA A 389 -0.27 -11.25 -0.64
CA ALA A 389 -1.00 -9.98 -0.52
C ALA A 389 -1.97 -10.05 0.66
N GLY A 390 -2.03 -9.02 1.50
CA GLY A 390 -3.00 -8.98 2.62
C GLY A 390 -4.45 -9.19 2.18
N ALA A 391 -4.82 -8.76 0.97
CA ALA A 391 -6.15 -8.98 0.38
C ALA A 391 -6.49 -10.47 0.22
N ALA A 392 -5.51 -11.38 0.14
CA ALA A 392 -5.75 -12.82 0.00
C ALA A 392 -6.41 -13.44 1.24
N HIS A 393 -6.29 -12.82 2.42
CA HIS A 393 -7.02 -13.26 3.61
C HIS A 393 -8.54 -13.07 3.46
N GLU A 394 -8.97 -12.09 2.66
CA GLU A 394 -10.38 -11.82 2.38
C GLU A 394 -10.83 -12.49 1.07
N LEU A 395 -10.06 -12.32 -0.01
CA LEU A 395 -10.42 -12.65 -1.39
C LEU A 395 -10.13 -14.10 -1.77
N THR A 396 -10.61 -15.05 -0.96
CA THR A 396 -10.30 -16.48 -1.08
C THR A 396 -10.81 -17.17 -2.35
N GLU A 397 -11.81 -16.60 -3.03
CA GLU A 397 -12.37 -17.13 -4.28
C GLU A 397 -11.59 -16.70 -5.52
N ALA A 398 -10.58 -15.84 -5.36
CA ALA A 398 -9.59 -15.59 -6.41
C ALA A 398 -8.76 -16.85 -6.70
N LEU A 399 -8.09 -16.89 -7.83
CA LEU A 399 -7.09 -17.93 -8.09
C LEU A 399 -5.83 -17.59 -7.30
N ILE A 400 -5.73 -18.15 -6.10
CA ILE A 400 -4.62 -17.91 -5.17
C ILE A 400 -3.37 -18.66 -5.64
N VAL A 401 -2.27 -17.90 -5.81
CA VAL A 401 -1.00 -18.43 -6.31
C VAL A 401 0.16 -18.13 -5.38
N ASN A 402 1.19 -18.97 -5.44
CA ASN A 402 2.49 -18.65 -4.89
C ASN A 402 3.32 -17.92 -5.97
N PRO A 403 3.64 -16.62 -5.81
CA PRO A 403 4.32 -15.83 -6.84
C PRO A 403 5.79 -16.25 -7.07
N PHE A 404 6.37 -17.06 -6.19
CA PHE A 404 7.69 -17.67 -6.40
C PHE A 404 7.67 -18.82 -7.41
N ASP A 405 6.48 -19.25 -7.82
CA ASP A 405 6.28 -20.28 -8.83
C ASP A 405 5.62 -19.65 -10.09
N PRO A 406 6.42 -19.22 -11.08
CA PRO A 406 5.88 -18.71 -12.34
C PRO A 406 5.06 -19.73 -13.12
N ASP A 407 5.25 -21.03 -12.91
CA ASP A 407 4.43 -22.08 -13.53
C ASP A 407 3.02 -22.08 -12.92
N ALA A 408 2.90 -21.99 -11.58
CA ALA A 408 1.60 -21.88 -10.93
C ALA A 408 0.84 -20.61 -11.34
N ILE A 409 1.53 -19.48 -11.56
CA ILE A 409 0.90 -18.26 -12.09
C ILE A 409 0.40 -18.49 -13.53
N ALA A 410 1.22 -19.14 -14.37
CA ALA A 410 0.83 -19.47 -15.74
C ALA A 410 -0.40 -20.40 -15.79
N ASP A 411 -0.42 -21.42 -14.93
CA ASP A 411 -1.51 -22.39 -14.83
C ASP A 411 -2.79 -21.72 -14.33
N ALA A 412 -2.69 -20.80 -13.36
CA ALA A 412 -3.82 -19.98 -12.93
C ALA A 412 -4.34 -19.04 -14.03
N MET A 413 -3.45 -18.44 -14.83
CA MET A 413 -3.86 -17.63 -15.98
C MET A 413 -4.55 -18.49 -17.07
N HIS A 414 -4.05 -19.70 -17.32
CA HIS A 414 -4.71 -20.65 -18.22
C HIS A 414 -6.11 -21.02 -17.69
N ALA A 415 -6.22 -21.38 -16.41
CA ALA A 415 -7.49 -21.69 -15.76
C ALA A 415 -8.48 -20.52 -15.86
N ALA A 416 -8.02 -19.29 -15.60
CA ALA A 416 -8.82 -18.07 -15.74
C ALA A 416 -9.34 -17.84 -17.17
N LEU A 417 -8.54 -18.15 -18.20
CA LEU A 417 -8.93 -17.98 -19.60
C LEU A 417 -9.91 -19.05 -20.10
N SER A 418 -9.80 -20.25 -19.55
CA SER A 418 -10.67 -21.39 -19.86
C SER A 418 -11.90 -21.47 -18.95
N MET A 419 -12.03 -20.56 -17.97
CA MET A 419 -13.07 -20.62 -16.94
C MET A 419 -14.47 -20.36 -17.53
N PRO A 420 -15.43 -21.29 -17.36
CA PRO A 420 -16.81 -21.09 -17.77
C PRO A 420 -17.44 -19.85 -17.14
N LEU A 421 -18.39 -19.24 -17.84
CA LEU A 421 -19.05 -18.01 -17.38
C LEU A 421 -19.71 -18.18 -16.00
N ASP A 422 -20.35 -19.32 -15.75
CA ASP A 422 -21.05 -19.56 -14.49
C ASP A 422 -20.08 -19.60 -13.30
N GLU A 423 -18.92 -20.25 -13.45
CA GLU A 423 -17.89 -20.26 -12.40
C GLU A 423 -17.30 -18.85 -12.18
N ARG A 424 -17.08 -18.08 -13.26
CA ARG A 424 -16.60 -16.69 -13.13
C ARG A 424 -17.59 -15.82 -12.35
N ARG A 425 -18.88 -15.97 -12.63
CA ARG A 425 -19.95 -15.25 -11.92
C ARG A 425 -20.02 -15.66 -10.46
N GLU A 426 -19.97 -16.96 -10.16
CA GLU A 426 -19.97 -17.48 -8.78
C GLU A 426 -18.83 -16.88 -7.95
N ARG A 427 -17.60 -16.95 -8.47
CA ARG A 427 -16.42 -16.36 -7.81
C ARG A 427 -16.56 -14.85 -7.65
N HIS A 428 -16.97 -14.15 -8.70
CA HIS A 428 -17.14 -12.69 -8.68
C HIS A 428 -18.16 -12.25 -7.65
N VAL A 429 -19.33 -12.89 -7.56
CA VAL A 429 -20.38 -12.57 -6.57
C VAL A 429 -19.81 -12.67 -5.15
N ALA A 430 -19.09 -13.76 -4.85
CA ALA A 430 -18.47 -13.95 -3.54
C ALA A 430 -17.39 -12.89 -3.24
N LEU A 431 -16.51 -12.61 -4.21
CA LEU A 431 -15.46 -11.59 -4.07
C LEU A 431 -16.05 -10.18 -3.89
N LYS A 432 -17.04 -9.81 -4.71
CA LYS A 432 -17.72 -8.52 -4.69
C LYS A 432 -18.37 -8.28 -3.32
N ALA A 433 -19.08 -9.27 -2.77
CA ALA A 433 -19.71 -9.16 -1.46
C ALA A 433 -18.69 -8.82 -0.34
N LYS A 434 -17.48 -9.38 -0.41
CA LYS A 434 -16.41 -9.10 0.57
C LYS A 434 -15.81 -7.71 0.36
N VAL A 435 -15.48 -7.35 -0.87
CA VAL A 435 -14.91 -6.03 -1.21
C VAL A 435 -15.87 -4.89 -0.82
N PHE A 436 -17.17 -5.06 -1.02
CA PHE A 436 -18.17 -4.05 -0.71
C PHE A 436 -18.48 -3.94 0.79
N ARG A 437 -18.13 -4.96 1.59
CA ARG A 437 -18.25 -4.93 3.05
C ARG A 437 -17.02 -4.29 3.71
N THR A 438 -15.82 -4.56 3.22
CA THR A 438 -14.57 -4.01 3.76
C THR A 438 -14.24 -2.68 3.07
N THR A 439 -14.93 -1.61 3.46
CA THR A 439 -14.78 -0.28 2.86
C THR A 439 -13.73 0.58 3.54
N ALA A 440 -13.25 1.61 2.83
CA ALA A 440 -12.35 2.62 3.39
C ALA A 440 -12.99 3.39 4.57
N SER A 441 -14.29 3.66 4.49
CA SER A 441 -15.07 4.30 5.55
C SER A 441 -15.15 3.43 6.81
N ALA A 442 -15.44 2.13 6.64
CA ALA A 442 -15.49 1.19 7.77
C ALA A 442 -14.12 1.00 8.44
N TYR A 443 -13.04 1.01 7.67
CA TYR A 443 -11.67 1.08 8.20
C TYR A 443 -11.45 2.34 9.06
N CYS A 444 -11.81 3.52 8.55
CA CYS A 444 -11.66 4.75 9.32
C CYS A 444 -12.47 4.72 10.63
N GLN A 445 -13.73 4.27 10.57
CA GLN A 445 -14.60 4.22 11.74
C GLN A 445 -14.06 3.25 12.80
N ARG A 446 -13.68 2.02 12.42
CA ARG A 446 -13.15 1.03 13.38
C ARG A 446 -11.88 1.51 14.06
N PHE A 447 -10.98 2.15 13.33
CA PHE A 447 -9.76 2.69 13.91
C PHE A 447 -10.05 3.82 14.89
N LEU A 448 -10.92 4.76 14.53
CA LEU A 448 -11.31 5.87 15.41
C LEU A 448 -12.05 5.39 16.66
N ASP A 449 -12.94 4.40 16.53
CA ASP A 449 -13.61 3.76 17.66
C ASP A 449 -12.59 3.12 18.61
N ALA A 450 -11.55 2.47 18.08
CA ALA A 450 -10.46 1.91 18.88
C ALA A 450 -9.63 3.01 19.56
N LEU A 451 -9.34 4.12 18.87
CA LEU A 451 -8.56 5.24 19.38
C LEU A 451 -9.28 6.03 20.47
N HIS A 452 -10.62 6.13 20.38
CA HIS A 452 -11.46 6.84 21.35
C HIS A 452 -12.07 5.93 22.42
N ALA A 453 -11.82 4.62 22.35
CA ALA A 453 -12.25 3.69 23.37
C ALA A 453 -11.71 4.12 24.75
N PRO A 454 -12.53 4.14 25.82
CA PRO A 454 -12.06 4.49 27.15
C PRO A 454 -10.91 3.57 27.53
N ALA A 455 -9.79 4.14 27.98
CA ALA A 455 -8.75 3.36 28.63
C ALA A 455 -9.39 2.65 29.82
N LEU A 456 -9.59 1.33 29.71
CA LEU A 456 -10.06 0.49 30.81
C LEU A 456 -9.09 0.73 31.98
N LYS A 457 -9.53 1.52 32.96
CA LYS A 457 -8.86 1.68 34.25
C LYS A 457 -8.88 0.31 34.91
N LEU A 458 -7.80 -0.45 34.78
CA LEU A 458 -7.65 -1.69 35.52
C LEU A 458 -7.11 -1.36 36.91
N GLN A 459 -7.87 -1.81 37.91
CA GLN A 459 -7.49 -1.83 39.32
C GLN A 459 -6.08 -2.41 39.45
N ALA A 460 -5.26 -1.76 40.28
CA ALA A 460 -3.98 -2.31 40.69
C ALA A 460 -4.23 -3.68 41.33
N ALA A 461 -3.58 -4.71 40.81
CA ALA A 461 -3.42 -5.99 41.51
C ALA A 461 -2.16 -5.92 42.35
#